data_AF-A0A1J5IL76-F1
#
_entry.id   AF-A0A1J5IL76-F1
#
_cell.length_a   1.000
_cell.length_b   1.000
_cell.length_c   1.000
_cell.angle_alpha   90.00
_cell.angle_beta   90.00
_cell.angle_gamma   90.00
#
_symmetry.space_group_name_H-M   'P 1'
#
loop_
_entity.id
_entity.type
_entity.pdbx_description
1 polymer ?
#
loop_
_entity_poly.entity_id
_entity_poly.type
_entity_poly.pdbx_seq_one_letter_code
_entity_poly.pdbx_strand_id
1 'polypeptide(L)'
;MARVIYCHPSQTRHAYHVYTDLDFWDARKLLGNLATVGRNFGHQPDGDVYPSQVVADSISRIEIRVIERRLAKAIASPPRHVMVKAILLDGAYEFDPKTYYPERWGPTLMLHFTRQRLPMQQSAISSPYKTVRLTLTEAGNIRIEQVRRTEKHDPVIRTHHDAMRRQIVPSCF
;
A
#
# COMPACT_ATOMS: atom_id res chain seq x y z
N MET A 1 -13.66 0.08 3.57
CA MET A 1 -13.18 1.32 4.23
C MET A 1 -12.01 0.93 5.10
N ALA A 2 -11.04 1.81 5.32
CA ALA A 2 -9.89 1.48 6.17
C ALA A 2 -10.34 1.27 7.63
N ARG A 3 -9.85 0.19 8.24
CA ARG A 3 -10.05 -0.13 9.66
C ARG A 3 -8.99 0.58 10.49
N VAL A 4 -9.37 0.92 11.72
CA VAL A 4 -8.51 1.57 12.70
C VAL A 4 -8.64 0.83 14.01
N ILE A 5 -7.52 0.55 14.66
CA ILE A 5 -7.47 0.00 16.01
C ILE A 5 -6.59 0.88 16.89
N TYR A 6 -7.03 1.10 18.12
CA TYR A 6 -6.29 1.91 19.07
C TYR A 6 -5.17 1.10 19.70
N CYS A 7 -3.97 1.68 19.79
CA CYS A 7 -2.91 1.09 20.59
C CYS A 7 -3.31 1.15 22.06
N HIS A 8 -3.02 0.09 22.81
CA HIS A 8 -3.29 0.07 24.24
C HIS A 8 -2.45 1.16 24.94
N PRO A 9 -3.01 1.95 25.88
CA PRO A 9 -2.30 3.05 26.52
C PRO A 9 -0.98 2.64 27.19
N SER A 10 -0.87 1.41 27.70
CA SER A 10 0.37 0.90 28.30
C SER A 10 1.48 0.57 27.30
N GLN A 11 1.17 0.51 26.00
CA GLN A 11 2.08 0.11 24.93
C GLN A 11 2.57 1.30 24.10
N THR A 12 2.14 2.52 24.43
CA THR A 12 2.47 3.74 23.68
C THR A 12 3.00 4.83 24.59
N ARG A 13 3.87 5.69 24.06
CA ARG A 13 4.31 6.94 24.70
C ARG A 13 3.59 8.16 24.15
N HIS A 14 2.78 7.98 23.11
CA HIS A 14 2.08 9.05 22.39
C HIS A 14 0.69 9.26 22.97
N ALA A 15 0.22 10.52 23.01
CA ALA A 15 -1.13 10.87 23.43
C ALA A 15 -2.20 10.30 22.47
N TYR A 16 -1.84 10.12 21.20
CA TYR A 16 -2.67 9.44 20.21
C TYR A 16 -1.82 8.43 19.46
N HIS A 17 -2.29 7.19 19.42
CA HIS A 17 -1.66 6.11 18.67
C HIS A 17 -2.72 5.13 18.17
N VAL A 18 -2.84 5.05 16.86
CA VAL A 18 -3.71 4.07 16.19
C VAL A 18 -2.94 3.31 15.11
N TYR A 19 -3.36 2.08 14.86
CA TYR A 19 -2.95 1.30 13.70
C TYR A 19 -4.06 1.27 12.65
N THR A 20 -3.71 1.24 11.39
CA THR A 20 -4.66 1.18 10.28
C THR A 20 -4.23 0.16 9.23
N ASP A 21 -5.21 -0.49 8.61
CA ASP A 21 -5.02 -1.42 7.48
C ASP A 21 -4.74 -0.68 6.14
N LEU A 22 -4.65 0.65 6.18
CA LEU A 22 -4.21 1.46 5.05
C LEU A 22 -2.69 1.38 4.89
N ASP A 23 -2.22 1.19 3.65
CA ASP A 23 -0.78 1.19 3.34
C ASP A 23 -0.10 2.50 3.79
N PHE A 24 1.17 2.37 4.20
CA PHE A 24 1.97 3.47 4.76
C PHE A 24 1.96 4.73 3.89
N TRP A 25 2.16 4.58 2.58
CA TRP A 25 2.24 5.74 1.68
C TRP A 25 0.88 6.39 1.49
N ASP A 26 -0.19 5.59 1.50
CA ASP A 26 -1.56 6.08 1.37
C ASP A 26 -1.98 6.83 2.65
N ALA A 27 -1.68 6.27 3.82
CA ALA A 27 -1.88 6.93 5.11
C ALA A 27 -1.08 8.24 5.22
N ARG A 28 0.20 8.23 4.85
CA ARG A 28 1.06 9.42 4.86
C ARG A 28 0.52 10.52 3.94
N LYS A 29 0.12 10.18 2.71
CA LYS A 29 -0.44 11.15 1.75
C LYS A 29 -1.77 11.73 2.25
N LEU A 30 -2.61 10.88 2.83
CA LEU A 30 -3.95 11.25 3.30
C LEU A 30 -3.92 12.18 4.53
N LEU A 31 -3.02 11.89 5.47
CA LEU A 31 -2.92 12.63 6.73
C LEU A 31 -2.02 13.87 6.62
N GLY A 32 -1.03 13.86 5.72
CA GLY A 32 -0.12 14.99 5.53
C GLY A 32 0.60 15.32 6.83
N ASN A 33 0.40 16.54 7.34
CA ASN A 33 1.07 17.04 8.54
C ASN A 33 0.20 16.95 9.82
N LEU A 34 -0.95 16.26 9.77
CA LEU A 34 -1.85 16.15 10.94
C LEU A 34 -1.31 15.24 12.05
N ALA A 35 -0.49 14.26 11.68
CA ALA A 35 0.12 13.30 12.60
C ALA A 35 1.32 12.63 11.93
N THR A 36 2.19 12.04 12.74
CA THR A 36 3.31 11.24 12.23
C THR A 36 2.79 9.88 11.81
N VAL A 37 3.02 9.52 10.54
CA VAL A 37 2.70 8.19 10.02
C VAL A 37 3.99 7.37 9.95
N GLY A 38 3.97 6.20 10.59
CA GLY A 38 5.04 5.21 10.60
C GLY A 38 4.58 3.87 10.02
N ARG A 39 5.53 3.01 9.63
CA ARG A 39 5.24 1.61 9.31
C ARG A 39 5.08 0.81 10.59
N ASN A 40 4.18 -0.15 10.61
CA ASN A 40 4.06 -1.14 11.66
C ASN A 40 4.81 -2.41 11.24
N PHE A 41 5.85 -2.76 11.99
CA PHE A 41 6.60 -4.00 11.82
C PHE A 41 6.34 -5.01 12.95
N GLY A 42 5.37 -4.71 13.82
CA GLY A 42 5.01 -5.56 14.96
C GLY A 42 4.14 -6.75 14.55
N HIS A 43 3.98 -7.68 15.49
CA HIS A 43 3.08 -8.82 15.37
C HIS A 43 1.79 -8.65 16.18
N GLN A 44 1.69 -7.58 16.98
CA GLN A 44 0.56 -7.28 17.85
C GLN A 44 0.32 -5.75 17.90
N PRO A 45 -0.51 -5.19 17.00
CA PRO A 45 -1.18 -5.87 15.89
C PRO A 45 -0.21 -6.21 14.74
N ASP A 46 -0.56 -7.24 13.98
CA ASP A 46 0.24 -7.71 12.85
C ASP A 46 0.39 -6.65 11.76
N GLY A 47 1.64 -6.32 11.39
CA GLY A 47 1.99 -5.39 10.32
C GLY A 47 1.56 -5.85 8.93
N ASP A 48 1.34 -7.14 8.70
CA ASP A 48 0.81 -7.65 7.44
C ASP A 48 -0.71 -7.39 7.30
N VAL A 49 -1.39 -7.10 8.41
CA VAL A 49 -2.82 -6.74 8.45
C VAL A 49 -3.03 -5.24 8.67
N TYR A 50 -2.23 -4.64 9.54
CA TYR A 50 -2.23 -3.22 9.91
C TYR A 50 -0.85 -2.61 9.64
N PRO A 51 -0.50 -2.30 8.39
CA PRO A 51 0.87 -1.92 7.99
C PRO A 51 1.30 -0.54 8.46
N SER A 52 0.37 0.28 8.94
CA SER A 52 0.63 1.66 9.31
C SER A 52 0.22 1.94 10.74
N GLN A 53 1.06 2.72 11.41
CA GLN A 53 0.75 3.37 12.68
C GLN A 53 0.70 4.89 12.49
N VAL A 54 -0.22 5.53 13.19
CA VAL A 54 -0.41 6.98 13.20
C VAL A 54 -0.28 7.44 14.63
N VAL A 55 0.68 8.32 14.87
CA VAL A 55 1.06 8.77 16.22
C VAL A 55 1.11 10.30 16.30
N ALA A 56 0.72 10.84 17.46
CA ALA A 56 0.88 12.25 17.79
C ALA A 56 1.08 12.44 19.31
N ASP A 57 2.06 13.26 19.68
CA ASP A 57 2.41 13.53 21.09
C ASP A 57 1.49 14.56 21.73
N SER A 58 1.09 15.58 20.97
CA SER A 58 0.14 16.62 21.38
C SER A 58 -0.90 16.79 20.28
N ILE A 59 -2.15 16.43 20.57
CA ILE A 59 -3.23 16.51 19.58
C ILE A 59 -4.55 16.89 20.23
N SER A 60 -5.32 17.76 19.57
CA SER A 60 -6.65 18.15 20.02
C SER A 60 -7.71 17.11 19.65
N ARG A 61 -8.84 17.12 20.35
CA ARG A 61 -10.00 16.27 20.01
C ARG A 61 -10.55 16.55 18.60
N ILE A 62 -10.39 17.78 18.10
CA ILE A 62 -10.84 18.16 16.76
C ILE A 62 -9.94 17.50 15.71
N GLU A 63 -8.62 17.55 15.89
CA GLU A 63 -7.66 16.92 14.98
C GLU A 63 -7.81 15.40 14.95
N ILE A 64 -8.02 14.75 16.10
CA ILE A 64 -8.34 13.31 16.17
C ILE A 64 -9.54 12.98 15.27
N ARG A 65 -10.65 13.72 15.43
CA ARG A 65 -11.85 13.52 14.59
C ARG A 65 -11.58 13.74 13.10
N VAL A 66 -10.69 14.67 12.75
CA VAL A 66 -10.30 14.90 11.35
C VAL A 66 -9.49 13.72 10.82
N ILE A 67 -8.55 13.18 11.60
CA ILE A 67 -7.75 12.01 11.24
C ILE A 67 -8.67 10.79 11.02
N GLU A 68 -9.52 10.47 12.01
CA GLU A 68 -10.45 9.34 11.92
C GLU A 68 -11.38 9.46 10.71
N ARG A 69 -11.93 10.66 10.46
CA ARG A 69 -12.78 10.92 9.30
C ARG A 69 -12.04 10.72 7.98
N ARG A 70 -10.78 11.14 7.90
CA ARG A 70 -9.97 10.96 6.68
C ARG A 70 -9.67 9.48 6.46
N LEU A 71 -9.20 8.78 7.50
CA LEU A 71 -8.91 7.34 7.44
C LEU A 71 -10.15 6.54 7.05
N ALA A 72 -11.30 6.78 7.66
CA ALA A 72 -12.54 6.06 7.37
C ALA A 72 -12.97 6.17 5.89
N LYS A 73 -12.70 7.30 5.23
CA LYS A 73 -13.03 7.51 3.81
C LYS A 73 -12.08 6.76 2.85
N ALA A 74 -10.92 6.32 3.32
CA ALA A 74 -9.94 5.67 2.48
C ALA A 74 -10.37 4.24 2.13
N ILE A 75 -10.06 3.83 0.90
CA ILE A 75 -10.25 2.46 0.44
C ILE A 75 -8.94 1.71 0.70
N ALA A 76 -9.00 0.73 1.61
CA ALA A 76 -7.89 -0.18 1.85
C ALA A 76 -7.62 -1.05 0.61
N SER A 77 -6.41 -1.60 0.55
CA SER A 77 -6.06 -2.70 -0.34
C SER A 77 -5.05 -3.56 0.40
N PRO A 78 -4.68 -4.73 -0.13
CA PRO A 78 -3.54 -5.46 0.40
C PRO A 78 -2.34 -4.52 0.60
N PRO A 79 -1.63 -4.60 1.73
CA PRO A 79 -0.44 -3.78 1.95
C PRO A 79 0.60 -4.02 0.86
N ARG A 80 1.30 -2.96 0.44
CA ARG A 80 2.24 -3.09 -0.69
C ARG A 80 3.39 -4.03 -0.37
N HIS A 81 3.88 -4.03 0.87
CA HIS A 81 4.97 -4.90 1.27
C HIS A 81 4.56 -6.38 1.22
N VAL A 82 3.33 -6.73 1.60
CA VAL A 82 2.78 -8.09 1.47
C VAL A 82 2.72 -8.51 0.01
N MET A 83 2.14 -7.68 -0.86
CA MET A 83 2.06 -7.97 -2.30
C MET A 83 3.44 -8.15 -2.92
N VAL A 84 4.36 -7.22 -2.61
CA VAL A 84 5.73 -7.24 -3.15
C VAL A 84 6.48 -8.49 -2.68
N LYS A 85 6.40 -8.81 -1.39
CA LYS A 85 7.04 -9.99 -0.80
C LYS A 85 6.58 -11.27 -1.49
N ALA A 86 5.27 -11.47 -1.62
CA ALA A 86 4.72 -12.65 -2.28
C ALA A 86 5.10 -12.72 -3.77
N ILE A 87 5.06 -11.60 -4.51
CA ILE A 87 5.49 -11.58 -5.91
C ILE A 87 6.97 -11.94 -6.05
N LEU A 88 7.84 -11.51 -5.11
CA LEU A 88 9.27 -11.79 -5.16
C LEU A 88 9.63 -13.22 -4.74
N LEU A 89 8.93 -13.77 -3.75
CA LEU A 89 9.21 -15.10 -3.21
C LEU A 89 8.49 -16.21 -3.99
N ASP A 90 7.21 -15.99 -4.29
CA ASP A 90 6.32 -17.01 -4.84
C ASP A 90 6.00 -16.78 -6.33
N GLY A 91 6.47 -15.66 -6.91
CA GLY A 91 6.22 -15.27 -8.30
C GLY A 91 4.82 -14.68 -8.55
N ALA A 92 3.91 -14.80 -7.59
CA ALA A 92 2.57 -14.26 -7.67
C ALA A 92 1.97 -13.94 -6.29
N TYR A 93 0.97 -13.06 -6.27
CA TYR A 93 0.12 -12.79 -5.12
C TYR A 93 -1.34 -12.85 -5.53
N GLU A 94 -2.20 -13.46 -4.71
CA GLU A 94 -3.62 -13.59 -4.98
C GLU A 94 -4.43 -13.17 -3.76
N PHE A 95 -5.52 -12.44 -3.97
CA PHE A 95 -6.41 -12.02 -2.89
C PHE A 95 -7.85 -11.90 -3.36
N ASP A 96 -8.79 -12.07 -2.41
CA ASP A 96 -10.20 -11.80 -2.64
C ASP A 96 -10.45 -10.28 -2.65
N PRO A 97 -10.89 -9.68 -3.78
CA PRO A 97 -11.16 -8.25 -3.86
C PRO A 97 -12.26 -7.79 -2.91
N LYS A 98 -13.21 -8.65 -2.51
CA LYS A 98 -14.31 -8.31 -1.60
C LYS A 98 -13.82 -7.99 -0.18
N THR A 99 -12.63 -8.46 0.18
CA THR A 99 -12.00 -8.13 1.47
C THR A 99 -11.61 -6.65 1.56
N TYR A 100 -11.38 -5.99 0.42
CA TYR A 100 -10.79 -4.65 0.39
C TYR A 100 -11.65 -3.61 -0.33
N TYR A 101 -12.28 -3.99 -1.42
CA TYR A 101 -12.93 -3.07 -2.34
C TYR A 101 -14.45 -3.02 -2.13
N PRO A 102 -15.08 -1.85 -2.35
CA PRO A 102 -16.53 -1.74 -2.29
C PRO A 102 -17.21 -2.67 -3.29
N GLU A 103 -18.31 -3.32 -2.91
CA GLU A 103 -19.09 -4.23 -3.78
C GLU A 103 -19.57 -3.56 -5.07
N ARG A 104 -19.83 -2.25 -5.03
CA ARG A 104 -20.24 -1.45 -6.20
C ARG A 104 -19.14 -1.28 -7.26
N TRP A 105 -17.90 -1.66 -6.98
CA TRP A 105 -16.81 -1.55 -7.94
C TRP A 105 -16.82 -2.72 -8.92
N GLY A 106 -16.78 -2.41 -10.21
CA GLY A 106 -16.62 -3.44 -11.23
C GLY A 106 -15.18 -4.02 -11.27
N PRO A 107 -15.02 -5.25 -11.80
CA PRO A 107 -13.74 -5.90 -12.10
C PRO A 107 -12.63 -4.97 -12.64
N THR A 108 -12.94 -4.23 -13.71
CA THR A 108 -11.99 -3.34 -14.38
C THR A 108 -11.47 -2.23 -13.46
N LEU A 109 -12.34 -1.66 -12.63
CA LEU A 109 -11.97 -0.60 -11.69
C LEU A 109 -11.09 -1.15 -10.56
N MET A 110 -11.40 -2.34 -10.04
CA MET A 110 -10.59 -3.01 -9.03
C MET A 110 -9.19 -3.33 -9.56
N LEU A 111 -9.09 -3.89 -10.77
CA LEU A 111 -7.81 -4.18 -11.42
C LEU A 111 -7.01 -2.89 -11.67
N HIS A 112 -7.66 -1.84 -12.17
CA HIS A 112 -7.03 -0.54 -12.37
C HIS A 112 -6.49 0.03 -11.05
N PHE A 113 -7.31 0.04 -9.99
CA PHE A 113 -6.91 0.53 -8.68
C PHE A 113 -5.74 -0.27 -8.10
N THR A 114 -5.81 -1.62 -8.18
CA THR A 114 -4.72 -2.52 -7.76
C THR A 114 -3.43 -2.19 -8.51
N ARG A 115 -3.50 -2.03 -9.84
CA ARG A 115 -2.36 -1.70 -10.70
C ARG A 115 -1.67 -0.41 -10.27
N GLN A 116 -2.43 0.64 -9.98
CA GLN A 116 -1.90 1.96 -9.61
C GLN A 116 -1.19 1.96 -8.25
N ARG A 117 -1.50 0.99 -7.38
CA ARG A 117 -0.88 0.88 -6.05
C ARG A 117 0.41 0.07 -6.04
N LEU A 118 0.66 -0.74 -7.06
CA LEU A 118 1.90 -1.49 -7.17
C LEU A 118 3.09 -0.54 -7.35
N PRO A 119 4.23 -0.77 -6.67
CA PRO A 119 5.41 0.09 -6.77
C PRO A 119 6.16 -0.16 -8.10
N MET A 120 5.55 0.23 -9.21
CA MET A 120 6.01 -0.05 -10.57
C MET A 120 7.31 0.64 -10.96
N GLN A 121 7.78 1.56 -10.13
CA GLN A 121 9.08 2.21 -10.28
C GLN A 121 10.21 1.38 -9.68
N GLN A 122 9.90 0.32 -8.94
CA GLN A 122 10.92 -0.56 -8.36
C GLN A 122 11.30 -1.66 -9.33
N SER A 123 12.60 -1.80 -9.55
CA SER A 123 13.22 -2.80 -10.42
C SER A 123 12.85 -4.25 -10.03
N ALA A 124 12.62 -4.49 -8.75
CA ALA A 124 12.22 -5.78 -8.21
C ALA A 124 10.87 -6.25 -8.78
N ILE A 125 9.94 -5.32 -8.99
CA ILE A 125 8.59 -5.59 -9.52
C ILE A 125 8.52 -5.38 -11.03
N SER A 126 9.16 -4.32 -11.54
CA SER A 126 9.07 -3.92 -12.94
C SER A 126 10.42 -3.43 -13.45
N SER A 127 10.87 -4.04 -14.55
CA SER A 127 12.13 -3.71 -15.21
C SER A 127 11.94 -3.73 -16.74
N PRO A 128 12.97 -3.40 -17.53
CA PRO A 128 12.91 -3.55 -18.98
C PRO A 128 12.58 -4.98 -19.45
N TYR A 129 12.84 -5.99 -18.61
CA TYR A 129 12.70 -7.40 -18.95
C TYR A 129 11.50 -8.08 -18.28
N LYS A 130 10.93 -7.47 -17.24
CA LYS A 130 9.81 -8.06 -16.48
C LYS A 130 8.77 -7.02 -16.10
N THR A 131 7.54 -7.45 -15.99
CA THR A 131 6.42 -6.63 -15.51
C THR A 131 5.51 -7.50 -14.67
N VAL A 132 4.51 -6.88 -14.07
CA VAL A 132 3.39 -7.59 -13.47
C VAL A 132 2.20 -7.61 -14.41
N ARG A 133 1.50 -8.75 -14.47
CA ARG A 133 0.19 -8.91 -15.07
C ARG A 133 -0.83 -9.07 -13.96
N LEU A 134 -1.98 -8.41 -14.11
CA LEU A 134 -3.12 -8.57 -13.21
C LEU A 134 -4.22 -9.30 -13.97
N THR A 135 -4.76 -10.34 -13.37
CA THR A 135 -5.85 -11.14 -13.92
C THR A 135 -6.92 -11.37 -12.85
N LEU A 136 -8.14 -11.64 -13.30
CA LEU A 136 -9.18 -12.22 -12.46
C LEU A 136 -9.16 -13.72 -12.67
N THR A 137 -9.08 -14.46 -11.56
CA THR A 137 -9.19 -15.91 -11.58
C THR A 137 -10.65 -16.32 -11.76
N GLU A 138 -10.88 -17.59 -12.09
CA GLU A 138 -12.23 -18.17 -12.19
C GLU A 138 -13.00 -18.06 -10.86
N ALA A 139 -12.29 -18.11 -9.73
CA ALA A 139 -12.86 -17.90 -8.40
C ALA A 139 -13.23 -16.43 -8.10
N GLY A 140 -12.91 -15.50 -9.00
CA GLY A 140 -13.14 -14.07 -8.81
C GLY A 140 -12.07 -13.34 -7.99
N ASN A 141 -10.94 -14.00 -7.69
CA ASN A 141 -9.81 -13.37 -7.02
C ASN A 141 -8.98 -12.53 -7.98
N ILE A 142 -8.33 -11.49 -7.46
CA ILE A 142 -7.33 -10.75 -8.23
C ILE A 142 -5.98 -11.42 -8.02
N ARG A 143 -5.38 -11.87 -9.12
CA ARG A 143 -4.04 -12.43 -9.15
C ARG A 143 -3.08 -11.44 -9.78
N ILE A 144 -1.94 -11.24 -9.13
CA ILE A 144 -0.84 -10.38 -9.55
C ILE A 144 0.37 -11.29 -9.77
N GLU A 145 0.78 -11.46 -11.02
CA GLU A 145 1.89 -12.36 -11.38
C GLU A 145 3.05 -11.59 -12.02
N GLN A 146 4.28 -11.95 -11.69
CA GLN A 146 5.45 -11.43 -12.39
C GLN A 146 5.68 -12.21 -13.67
N VAL A 147 5.70 -11.50 -14.80
CA VAL A 147 5.88 -12.06 -16.14
C VAL A 147 7.10 -11.45 -16.81
N ARG A 148 7.81 -12.28 -17.59
CA ARG A 148 8.85 -11.79 -18.49
C ARG A 148 8.19 -11.10 -19.69
N ARG A 149 8.77 -9.98 -20.09
CA ARG A 149 8.40 -9.30 -21.33
C ARG A 149 8.96 -10.09 -22.50
N THR A 150 8.24 -10.10 -23.62
CA THR A 150 8.67 -10.72 -24.87
C THR A 150 9.88 -9.99 -25.47
N GLU A 151 9.94 -8.68 -25.28
CA GLU A 151 11.02 -7.82 -25.72
C GLU A 151 11.49 -6.88 -24.60
N LYS A 152 12.71 -6.35 -24.76
CA LYS A 152 13.26 -5.37 -23.82
C LYS A 152 12.51 -4.04 -24.01
N HIS A 153 11.80 -3.62 -22.98
CA HIS A 153 11.17 -2.30 -22.97
C HIS A 153 12.06 -1.30 -22.24
N ASP A 154 12.99 -0.72 -23.00
CA ASP A 154 13.78 0.39 -22.49
C ASP A 154 12.87 1.60 -22.28
N PRO A 155 12.96 2.22 -21.10
CA PRO A 155 12.11 3.34 -20.84
C PRO A 155 12.64 4.61 -21.51
N VAL A 156 11.72 5.40 -22.07
CA VAL A 156 12.06 6.68 -22.71
C VAL A 156 12.40 7.72 -21.64
N ILE A 157 13.62 8.25 -21.66
CA ILE A 157 14.07 9.35 -20.79
C ILE A 157 14.06 10.62 -21.65
N ARG A 158 13.11 11.52 -21.39
CA ARG A 158 13.02 12.78 -22.14
C ARG A 158 13.43 13.97 -21.31
N THR A 159 13.27 13.88 -19.99
CA THR A 159 13.47 15.00 -19.08
C THR A 159 14.39 14.63 -17.93
N HIS A 160 14.97 15.65 -17.29
CA HIS A 160 15.72 15.48 -16.04
C HIS A 160 14.89 14.79 -14.95
N HIS A 161 13.59 15.08 -14.88
CA HIS A 161 12.68 14.45 -13.93
C HIS A 161 12.47 12.95 -14.23
N ASP A 162 12.46 12.53 -15.50
CA ASP A 162 12.42 11.10 -15.87
C ASP A 162 13.68 10.37 -15.44
N ALA A 163 14.84 11.04 -15.54
CA ALA A 163 16.12 10.52 -15.07
C ALA A 163 16.16 10.42 -13.53
N MET A 164 15.68 11.44 -12.82
CA MET A 164 15.61 11.45 -11.35
C MET A 164 14.70 10.36 -10.77
N ARG A 165 13.55 10.09 -11.40
CA ARG A 165 12.66 8.97 -11.00
C ARG A 165 13.30 7.58 -11.15
N ARG A 166 14.43 7.49 -11.86
CA ARG A 166 15.14 6.24 -12.19
C ARG A 166 16.45 6.07 -11.46
N GLN A 167 16.96 7.10 -10.78
CA GLN A 167 18.07 6.90 -9.85
C GLN A 167 17.64 5.79 -8.90
N ILE A 168 18.44 4.73 -8.84
CA ILE A 168 18.19 3.56 -8.01
C ILE A 168 18.25 4.07 -6.57
N VAL A 169 17.09 4.47 -6.05
CA VAL A 169 16.91 4.60 -4.61
C VAL A 169 16.85 3.16 -4.12
N PRO A 170 17.80 2.70 -3.30
CA PRO A 170 17.70 1.39 -2.66
C PRO A 170 16.32 1.31 -2.02
N SER A 171 15.45 0.45 -2.52
CA SER A 171 14.16 0.26 -1.86
C SER A 171 14.47 -0.53 -0.60
N CYS A 172 14.44 0.13 0.55
CA CYS A 172 14.45 -0.50 1.87
C CYS A 172 13.11 -1.21 2.11
N PHE A 173 12.78 -2.16 1.23
CA PHE A 173 11.88 -3.25 1.51
C PHE A 173 12.67 -4.32 2.24
#